data_AF-A0A542YW56-F1
#
_entry.id   AF-A0A542YW56-F1
#
_cell.length_a   1.000
_cell.length_b   1.000
_cell.length_c   1.000
_cell.angle_alpha   90.00
_cell.angle_beta   90.00
_cell.angle_gamma   90.00
#
_symmetry.space_group_name_H-M   'P 1'
#
loop_
_entity.id
_entity.type
_entity.pdbx_description
1 polymer ?
#
loop_
_entity_poly.entity_id
_entity_poly.type
_entity_poly.pdbx_seq_one_letter_code
_entity_poly.pdbx_strand_id
1 'polypeptide(L)'
;MTSSPYDPFTAPPPGTGSGYPAAGPPDRWRPNTALATALAVLFALLALSLVLNTVGLVRRSLVLSDSANLTGLSPAELDSIDLWVNAPVVVYLILVLFTAPTFIVWQYRHAKNARLLGQTEGLGPGWAIGGWFIPMANCVLPAVQLRGANRWSHPAGSRPGGASALIIPWLACLAIGNTVVRLAAMGEPAESEGLGAYLDWIVTSDQVEAAGTVLMIAAAVLALCMVRTLTQQQEQQRPVAATPWSSPESPWQGAPTGYGQPLAYPWGPPPAQQHGHQQQGQPWPAPPSDQTPPPPLPR
;
A
#
# COMPACT_ATOMS: atom_id res chain seq x y z
N MET A 1 -8.00 64.39 -41.93
CA MET A 1 -8.78 64.35 -40.67
C MET A 1 -9.92 63.37 -40.87
N THR A 2 -9.87 62.21 -40.22
CA THR A 2 -11.00 61.41 -39.71
C THR A 2 -10.42 60.18 -39.03
N SER A 3 -10.29 60.24 -37.71
CA SER A 3 -10.00 59.13 -36.81
C SER A 3 -11.18 58.16 -36.77
N SER A 4 -10.93 56.87 -37.01
CA SER A 4 -11.91 55.79 -36.77
C SER A 4 -11.84 55.33 -35.31
N PRO A 5 -12.96 54.95 -34.67
CA PRO A 5 -13.03 54.73 -33.22
C PRO A 5 -12.45 53.37 -32.81
N TYR A 6 -11.84 53.37 -31.63
CA TYR A 6 -11.47 52.20 -30.82
C TYR A 6 -12.76 51.50 -30.36
N ASP A 7 -12.90 50.20 -30.61
CA ASP A 7 -13.97 49.36 -30.06
C ASP A 7 -13.39 48.52 -28.89
N PRO A 8 -13.78 48.77 -27.62
CA PRO A 8 -13.11 48.17 -26.47
C PRO A 8 -13.67 46.81 -26.02
N PHE A 9 -14.49 46.11 -26.82
CA PHE A 9 -15.10 44.84 -26.41
C PHE A 9 -14.87 43.69 -27.41
N THR A 10 -13.66 43.14 -27.41
CA THR A 10 -13.44 41.74 -27.83
C THR A 10 -12.81 40.98 -26.67
N ALA A 11 -13.65 40.42 -25.81
CA ALA A 11 -13.21 39.43 -24.84
C ALA A 11 -12.73 38.18 -25.59
N PRO A 12 -11.55 37.61 -25.27
CA PRO A 12 -11.13 36.34 -25.83
C PRO A 12 -12.10 35.23 -25.37
N PRO A 13 -12.31 34.18 -26.19
CA PRO A 13 -13.18 33.07 -25.81
C PRO A 13 -12.70 32.46 -24.48
N PRO A 14 -13.62 32.05 -23.57
CA PRO A 14 -13.23 31.41 -22.33
C PRO A 14 -12.46 30.14 -22.66
N GLY A 15 -11.16 30.14 -22.34
CA GLY A 15 -10.29 29.00 -22.51
C GLY A 15 -10.82 27.82 -21.69
N THR A 16 -11.42 26.85 -22.38
CA THR A 16 -11.58 25.50 -21.86
C THR A 16 -10.19 24.88 -21.77
N GLY A 17 -9.60 24.89 -20.59
CA GLY A 17 -8.31 24.23 -20.41
C GLY A 17 -7.56 24.64 -19.16
N SER A 18 -8.24 24.81 -18.02
CA SER A 18 -7.55 24.57 -16.76
C SER A 18 -7.11 23.11 -16.79
N GLY A 19 -5.79 22.92 -16.90
CA GLY A 19 -5.13 21.62 -16.95
C GLY A 19 -5.29 20.86 -15.65
N TYR A 20 -6.50 20.38 -15.36
CA TYR A 20 -6.66 19.29 -14.43
C TYR A 20 -5.84 18.13 -15.01
N PRO A 21 -4.85 17.58 -14.26
CA PRO A 21 -4.18 16.38 -14.70
C PRO A 21 -5.27 15.35 -14.98
N ALA A 22 -5.27 14.81 -16.20
CA ALA A 22 -6.25 13.83 -16.66
C ALA A 22 -6.55 12.87 -15.51
N ALA A 23 -7.81 12.83 -15.06
CA ALA A 23 -8.23 11.98 -13.97
C ALA A 23 -7.76 10.56 -14.32
N GLY A 24 -6.73 10.10 -13.60
CA GLY A 24 -6.17 8.78 -13.83
C GLY A 24 -7.27 7.73 -13.68
N PRO A 25 -7.07 6.52 -14.23
CA PRO A 25 -8.06 5.45 -14.11
C PRO A 25 -8.52 5.32 -12.65
N PRO A 26 -9.83 5.16 -12.39
CA PRO A 26 -10.40 5.17 -11.05
C PRO A 26 -9.64 4.17 -10.17
N ASP A 27 -9.31 4.59 -8.94
CA ASP A 27 -8.60 3.72 -7.99
C ASP A 27 -9.44 2.45 -7.79
N ARG A 28 -8.82 1.27 -8.01
CA ARG A 28 -9.45 -0.05 -7.84
C ARG A 28 -8.87 -0.72 -6.61
N TRP A 29 -9.67 -1.54 -5.91
CA TRP A 29 -9.20 -2.34 -4.78
C TRP A 29 -8.04 -3.24 -5.18
N ARG A 30 -6.94 -3.20 -4.42
CA ARG A 30 -5.77 -4.05 -4.66
C ARG A 30 -5.60 -5.03 -3.51
N PRO A 31 -5.79 -6.34 -3.71
CA PRO A 31 -5.62 -7.31 -2.65
C PRO A 31 -4.17 -7.33 -2.17
N ASN A 32 -3.97 -7.33 -0.85
CA ASN A 32 -2.65 -7.24 -0.21
C ASN A 32 -2.22 -8.54 0.48
N THR A 33 -3.05 -9.58 0.43
CA THR A 33 -2.81 -10.88 1.08
C THR A 33 -1.51 -11.55 0.64
N ALA A 34 -1.22 -11.58 -0.67
CA ALA A 34 0.00 -12.20 -1.19
C ALA A 34 1.28 -11.49 -0.70
N LEU A 35 1.27 -10.15 -0.70
CA LEU A 35 2.38 -9.34 -0.17
C LEU A 35 2.54 -9.54 1.34
N ALA A 36 1.43 -9.62 2.08
CA ALA A 36 1.46 -9.87 3.51
C ALA A 36 2.02 -11.26 3.84
N THR A 37 1.70 -12.28 3.05
CA THR A 37 2.29 -13.62 3.18
C THR A 37 3.79 -13.60 2.89
N ALA A 38 4.20 -12.96 1.78
CA ALA A 38 5.62 -12.82 1.44
C ALA A 38 6.40 -12.10 2.55
N LEU A 39 5.86 -10.98 3.05
CA LEU A 39 6.45 -10.24 4.16
C LEU A 39 6.51 -11.07 5.45
N ALA A 40 5.50 -11.87 5.75
CA ALA A 40 5.53 -12.72 6.93
C ALA A 40 6.66 -13.76 6.86
N VAL A 41 6.90 -14.35 5.69
CA VAL A 41 8.05 -15.26 5.48
C VAL A 41 9.36 -14.49 5.59
N LEU A 42 9.49 -13.34 4.93
CA LEU A 42 10.70 -12.52 4.96
C LEU A 42 11.04 -12.04 6.37
N PHE A 43 10.06 -11.57 7.16
CA PHE A 43 10.29 -11.18 8.55
C PHE A 43 10.65 -12.36 9.45
N ALA A 44 10.08 -13.54 9.23
CA ALA A 44 10.48 -14.75 9.97
C ALA A 44 11.93 -15.15 9.66
N LEU A 45 12.33 -15.09 8.39
CA LEU A 45 13.71 -15.34 7.97
C LEU A 45 14.68 -14.29 8.51
N LEU A 46 14.28 -13.01 8.53
CA LEU A 46 15.06 -11.93 9.15
C LEU A 46 15.27 -12.19 10.64
N ALA A 47 14.21 -12.55 11.37
CA ALA A 47 14.29 -12.88 12.79
C ALA A 47 15.24 -14.07 13.02
N LEU A 48 15.15 -15.12 12.20
CA LEU A 48 16.07 -16.27 12.28
C LEU A 48 17.53 -15.86 12.02
N SER A 49 17.77 -15.08 10.96
CA SER A 49 19.12 -14.58 10.63
C SER A 49 19.71 -13.76 11.77
N LEU A 50 18.90 -12.91 12.42
CA LEU A 50 19.32 -12.11 13.57
C LEU A 50 19.59 -12.97 14.81
N VAL A 51 18.81 -14.03 15.04
CA VAL A 51 19.09 -15.01 16.12
C VAL A 51 20.44 -15.69 15.89
N LEU A 52 20.71 -16.15 14.66
CA LEU A 52 21.99 -16.77 14.31
C LEU A 52 23.16 -15.78 14.49
N ASN A 53 22.99 -14.53 14.06
CA ASN A 53 23.98 -13.46 14.29
C ASN A 53 24.26 -13.28 15.79
N THR A 54 23.20 -13.19 16.60
CA THR A 54 23.31 -13.01 18.06
C THR A 54 24.07 -14.16 18.71
N VAL A 55 23.82 -15.40 18.30
CA VAL A 55 24.58 -16.57 18.77
C VAL A 55 26.05 -16.48 18.37
N GLY A 56 26.34 -16.04 17.13
CA GLY A 56 27.71 -15.80 16.65
C GLY A 56 28.46 -14.76 17.48
N LEU A 57 27.84 -13.60 17.73
CA LEU A 57 28.40 -12.52 18.54
C LEU A 57 28.65 -12.97 19.99
N VAL A 58 27.68 -13.63 20.62
CA VAL A 58 27.85 -14.13 21.99
C VAL A 58 28.99 -15.14 22.05
N ARG A 59 29.05 -16.09 21.10
CA ARG A 59 30.15 -17.06 21.03
C ARG A 59 31.50 -16.37 20.86
N ARG A 60 31.62 -15.40 19.94
CA ARG A 60 32.87 -14.65 19.73
C ARG A 60 33.26 -13.88 20.98
N SER A 61 32.33 -13.15 21.61
CA SER A 61 32.60 -12.41 22.85
C SER A 61 33.11 -13.29 23.98
N LEU A 62 32.54 -14.49 24.18
CA LEU A 62 32.97 -15.43 25.22
C LEU A 62 34.39 -15.96 24.96
N VAL A 63 34.72 -16.25 23.70
CA VAL A 63 36.06 -16.70 23.31
C VAL A 63 37.09 -15.57 23.50
N LEU A 64 36.79 -14.36 23.05
CA LEU A 64 37.73 -13.23 23.10
C LEU A 64 37.88 -12.62 24.51
N SER A 65 36.89 -12.80 25.39
CA SER A 65 36.91 -12.25 26.76
C SER A 65 37.92 -12.91 27.71
N ASP A 66 38.43 -14.09 27.35
CA ASP A 66 39.45 -14.78 28.12
C ASP A 66 40.70 -15.02 27.26
N SER A 67 41.77 -14.30 27.58
CA SER A 67 43.06 -14.40 26.89
C SER A 67 43.63 -15.83 26.88
N ALA A 68 43.27 -16.69 27.84
CA ALA A 68 43.69 -18.09 27.85
C ALA A 68 43.09 -18.88 26.67
N ASN A 69 41.85 -18.56 26.26
CA ASN A 69 41.18 -19.21 25.14
C ASN A 69 41.93 -18.94 23.82
N LEU A 70 42.55 -17.76 23.67
CA LEU A 70 43.24 -17.38 22.44
C LEU A 70 44.49 -18.21 22.16
N THR A 71 45.19 -18.66 23.20
CA THR A 71 46.44 -19.43 23.07
C THR A 71 46.24 -20.85 22.53
N GLY A 72 45.01 -21.36 22.54
CA GLY A 72 44.66 -22.72 22.11
C GLY A 72 43.96 -22.82 20.76
N LEU A 73 43.63 -21.69 20.12
CA LEU A 73 42.86 -21.68 18.87
C LEU A 73 43.74 -21.90 17.65
N SER A 74 43.35 -22.87 16.82
CA SER A 74 43.87 -23.03 15.48
C SER A 74 43.35 -21.95 14.52
N PRO A 75 44.07 -21.63 13.42
CA PRO A 75 43.57 -20.71 12.40
C PRO A 75 42.18 -21.09 11.86
N ALA A 76 41.90 -22.39 11.70
CA ALA A 76 40.61 -22.88 11.24
C ALA A 76 39.46 -22.60 12.22
N GLU A 77 39.74 -22.56 13.53
CA GLU A 77 38.74 -22.21 14.54
C GLU A 77 38.43 -20.72 14.52
N LEU A 78 39.44 -19.86 14.33
CA LEU A 78 39.26 -18.42 14.14
C LEU A 78 38.41 -18.13 12.90
N ASP A 79 38.75 -18.75 11.76
CA ASP A 79 37.97 -18.64 10.53
C ASP A 79 36.51 -19.09 10.73
N SER A 80 36.30 -20.15 11.53
CA SER A 80 34.95 -20.60 11.86
C SER A 80 34.17 -19.55 12.66
N ILE A 81 34.81 -18.90 13.63
CA ILE A 81 34.18 -17.87 14.48
C ILE A 81 33.77 -16.68 13.60
N ASP A 82 34.65 -16.22 12.72
CA ASP A 82 34.36 -15.15 11.79
C ASP A 82 33.24 -15.51 10.81
N LEU A 83 33.19 -16.76 10.34
CA LEU A 83 32.10 -17.24 9.48
C LEU A 83 30.75 -17.19 10.22
N TRP A 84 30.71 -17.60 11.48
CA TRP A 84 29.49 -17.58 12.30
C TRP A 84 28.96 -16.17 12.58
N VAL A 85 29.84 -15.15 12.59
CA VAL A 85 29.45 -13.74 12.74
C VAL A 85 29.07 -13.13 11.39
N ASN A 86 29.89 -13.31 10.35
CA ASN A 86 29.73 -12.59 9.08
C ASN A 86 28.67 -13.19 8.16
N ALA A 87 28.49 -14.51 8.13
CA ALA A 87 27.52 -15.13 7.22
C ALA A 87 26.06 -14.71 7.49
N PRO A 88 25.59 -14.66 8.76
CA PRO A 88 24.26 -14.14 9.07
C PRO A 88 24.04 -12.68 8.66
N VAL A 89 25.09 -11.84 8.69
CA VAL A 89 25.02 -10.44 8.23
C VAL A 89 24.75 -10.37 6.73
N VAL A 90 25.47 -11.17 5.93
CA VAL A 90 25.26 -11.22 4.46
C VAL A 90 23.84 -11.68 4.14
N VAL A 91 23.37 -12.74 4.81
CA VAL A 91 21.99 -13.23 4.65
C VAL A 91 20.98 -12.16 5.05
N TYR A 92 21.19 -11.47 6.17
CA TYR A 92 20.35 -10.37 6.63
C TYR A 92 20.25 -9.25 5.58
N LEU A 93 21.37 -8.82 4.98
CA LEU A 93 21.38 -7.78 3.96
C LEU A 93 20.58 -8.18 2.71
N ILE A 94 20.73 -9.42 2.25
CA ILE A 94 19.93 -9.96 1.14
C ILE A 94 18.44 -9.96 1.50
N LEU A 95 18.09 -10.41 2.70
CA LEU A 95 16.70 -10.42 3.15
C LEU A 95 16.12 -9.00 3.25
N VAL A 96 16.88 -8.03 3.74
CA VAL A 96 16.46 -6.61 3.78
C VAL A 96 16.23 -6.07 2.36
N LEU A 97 17.09 -6.42 1.41
CA LEU A 97 16.95 -6.01 0.00
C LEU A 97 15.62 -6.45 -0.61
N PHE A 98 15.09 -7.62 -0.24
CA PHE A 98 13.76 -8.08 -0.67
C PHE A 98 12.63 -7.56 0.22
N THR A 99 12.87 -7.44 1.53
CA THR A 99 11.86 -7.02 2.51
C THR A 99 11.49 -5.56 2.32
N ALA A 100 12.46 -4.66 2.20
CA ALA A 100 12.19 -3.22 2.16
C ALA A 100 11.30 -2.80 0.97
N PRO A 101 11.59 -3.18 -0.30
CA PRO A 101 10.70 -2.87 -1.42
C PRO A 101 9.33 -3.53 -1.27
N THR A 102 9.26 -4.79 -0.84
CA THR A 102 7.99 -5.50 -0.65
C THR A 102 7.14 -4.81 0.41
N PHE A 103 7.75 -4.33 1.49
CA PHE A 103 7.09 -3.60 2.57
C PHE A 103 6.58 -2.25 2.09
N ILE A 104 7.40 -1.49 1.34
CA ILE A 104 7.01 -0.20 0.77
C ILE A 104 5.82 -0.37 -0.20
N VAL A 105 5.87 -1.38 -1.08
CA VAL A 105 4.77 -1.67 -2.02
C VAL A 105 3.50 -2.08 -1.29
N TRP A 106 3.62 -2.92 -0.25
CA TRP A 106 2.49 -3.29 0.61
C TRP A 106 1.90 -2.07 1.31
N GLN A 107 2.73 -1.21 1.90
CA GLN A 107 2.30 0.00 2.61
C GLN A 107 1.61 0.98 1.65
N TYR A 108 2.17 1.18 0.46
CA TYR A 108 1.57 2.00 -0.59
C TYR A 108 0.18 1.49 -1.00
N ARG A 109 0.04 0.18 -1.21
CA ARG A 109 -1.25 -0.43 -1.56
C ARG A 109 -2.24 -0.35 -0.40
N HIS A 110 -1.78 -0.53 0.84
CA HIS A 110 -2.60 -0.35 2.04
C HIS A 110 -3.15 1.08 2.13
N ALA A 111 -2.31 2.08 1.84
CA ALA A 111 -2.70 3.49 1.76
C ALA A 111 -3.72 3.78 0.65
N LYS A 112 -3.54 3.17 -0.53
CA LYS A 112 -4.47 3.30 -1.67
C LYS A 112 -5.83 2.70 -1.33
N ASN A 113 -5.87 1.52 -0.72
CA ASN A 113 -7.12 0.90 -0.29
C ASN A 113 -7.83 1.75 0.79
N ALA A 114 -7.09 2.37 1.71
CA ALA A 114 -7.68 3.27 2.70
C ALA A 114 -8.38 4.49 2.06
N ARG A 115 -7.89 5.02 0.93
CA ARG A 115 -8.60 6.05 0.16
C ARG A 115 -9.92 5.55 -0.41
N LEU A 116 -9.98 4.30 -0.86
CA LEU A 116 -11.23 3.69 -1.34
C LEU A 116 -12.23 3.46 -0.21
N LEU A 117 -11.76 3.32 1.02
CA LEU A 117 -12.58 3.25 2.23
C LEU A 117 -12.97 4.65 2.77
N GLY A 118 -12.73 5.71 2.01
CA GLY A 118 -13.18 7.06 2.35
C GLY A 118 -12.17 7.90 3.15
N GLN A 119 -10.89 7.56 3.16
CA GLN A 119 -9.87 8.41 3.76
C GLN A 119 -9.80 9.79 3.07
N THR A 120 -10.22 10.85 3.79
CA THR A 120 -10.20 12.24 3.32
C THR A 120 -9.04 13.08 3.87
N GLU A 121 -8.38 12.62 4.94
CA GLU A 121 -7.38 13.40 5.67
C GLU A 121 -6.06 12.65 5.90
N GLY A 122 -5.00 13.37 6.25
CA GLY A 122 -3.68 12.82 6.60
C GLY A 122 -2.78 12.55 5.40
N LEU A 123 -1.69 11.80 5.64
CA LEU A 123 -0.67 11.54 4.62
C LEU A 123 -1.17 10.60 3.53
N GLY A 124 -1.13 11.07 2.28
CA GLY A 124 -1.50 10.27 1.11
C GLY A 124 -0.51 9.13 0.78
N PRO A 125 -0.85 8.24 -0.16
CA PRO A 125 -0.02 7.09 -0.56
C PRO A 125 1.38 7.45 -1.03
N GLY A 126 1.61 8.64 -1.60
CA GLY A 126 2.97 9.07 -1.98
C GLY A 126 3.94 9.08 -0.80
N TRP A 127 3.46 9.40 0.41
CA TRP A 127 4.26 9.39 1.64
C TRP A 127 4.59 7.97 2.14
N ALA A 128 3.83 6.95 1.73
CA ALA A 128 4.17 5.56 2.03
C ALA A 128 5.47 5.11 1.31
N ILE A 129 5.88 5.85 0.28
CA ILE A 129 7.15 5.63 -0.43
C ILE A 129 8.16 6.68 0.01
N GLY A 130 7.83 7.96 -0.19
CA GLY A 130 8.75 9.07 0.05
C GLY A 130 9.23 9.20 1.50
N GLY A 131 8.42 8.77 2.48
CA GLY A 131 8.79 8.81 3.89
C GLY A 131 10.04 7.98 4.24
N TRP A 132 10.32 6.92 3.48
CA TRP A 132 11.48 6.04 3.70
C TRP A 132 12.81 6.63 3.21
N PHE A 133 12.76 7.56 2.25
CA PHE A 133 13.95 8.14 1.63
C PHE A 133 14.41 9.44 2.28
N ILE A 134 13.66 9.96 3.26
CA ILE A 134 14.02 11.17 3.99
C ILE A 134 14.60 10.74 5.34
N PRO A 135 15.91 10.91 5.60
CA PRO A 135 16.57 10.31 6.78
C PRO A 135 15.88 10.62 8.11
N MET A 136 15.56 11.90 8.35
CA MET A 136 14.88 12.33 9.57
C MET A 136 13.43 11.88 9.64
N ALA A 137 12.77 11.79 8.49
CA ALA A 137 11.35 11.49 8.41
C ALA A 137 11.08 9.98 8.43
N ASN A 138 12.06 9.15 8.05
CA ASN A 138 11.99 7.70 8.08
C ASN A 138 11.70 7.14 9.49
N CYS A 139 12.09 7.88 10.54
CA CYS A 139 11.83 7.50 11.92
C CYS A 139 10.38 7.75 12.38
N VAL A 140 9.56 8.46 11.61
CA VAL A 140 8.22 8.91 12.07
C VAL A 140 7.15 8.78 11.00
N LEU A 141 7.43 9.24 9.77
CA LEU A 141 6.45 9.30 8.69
C LEU A 141 5.86 7.94 8.31
N PRO A 142 6.62 6.83 8.24
CA PRO A 142 6.01 5.53 7.95
C PRO A 142 4.94 5.14 8.98
N ALA A 143 5.18 5.39 10.26
CA ALA A 143 4.22 5.10 11.33
C ALA A 143 3.02 6.05 11.31
N VAL A 144 3.23 7.35 11.07
CA VAL A 144 2.14 8.33 10.93
C VAL A 144 1.24 7.98 9.76
N GLN A 145 1.84 7.64 8.61
CA GLN A 145 1.13 7.25 7.41
C GLN A 145 0.33 5.96 7.64
N LEU A 146 0.94 4.94 8.24
CA LEU A 146 0.29 3.65 8.47
C LEU A 146 -0.87 3.76 9.48
N ARG A 147 -0.68 4.52 10.56
CA ARG A 147 -1.77 4.86 11.51
C ARG A 147 -2.90 5.64 10.84
N GLY A 148 -2.53 6.61 10.02
CA GLY A 148 -3.47 7.43 9.26
C GLY A 148 -4.31 6.62 8.27
N ALA A 149 -3.70 5.64 7.59
CA ALA A 149 -4.42 4.74 6.70
C ALA A 149 -5.28 3.74 7.50
N ASN A 150 -4.76 3.15 8.58
CA ASN A 150 -5.45 2.10 9.33
C ASN A 150 -6.72 2.58 10.05
N ARG A 151 -6.79 3.86 10.43
CA ARG A 151 -7.98 4.42 11.09
C ARG A 151 -9.26 4.32 10.23
N TRP A 152 -9.11 4.24 8.91
CA TRP A 152 -10.21 4.07 7.95
C TRP A 152 -10.45 2.62 7.54
N SER A 153 -9.65 1.68 8.06
CA SER A 153 -9.81 0.23 7.83
C SER A 153 -10.68 -0.45 8.90
N HIS A 154 -11.40 0.31 9.73
CA HIS A 154 -12.27 -0.22 10.78
C HIS A 154 -13.76 -0.03 10.43
N PRO A 155 -14.65 -0.97 10.81
CA PRO A 155 -16.08 -0.76 10.71
C PRO A 155 -16.51 0.46 11.53
N ALA A 156 -17.45 1.25 11.01
CA ALA A 156 -18.02 2.40 11.72
C ALA A 156 -18.50 1.99 13.13
N GLY A 157 -18.01 2.66 14.17
CA GLY A 157 -18.34 2.36 15.58
C GLY A 157 -17.41 1.39 16.31
N SER A 158 -16.42 0.79 15.63
CA SER A 158 -15.41 -0.06 16.28
C SER A 158 -14.32 0.80 16.93
N ARG A 159 -13.89 0.46 18.16
CA ARG A 159 -12.73 1.12 18.77
C ARG A 159 -11.48 0.85 17.90
N PRO A 160 -10.68 1.87 17.54
CA PRO A 160 -9.41 1.66 16.83
C PRO A 160 -8.42 0.99 17.80
N GLY A 161 -8.44 -0.33 17.90
CA GLY A 161 -7.82 -1.02 19.04
C GLY A 161 -7.33 -2.41 18.72
N GLY A 162 -6.10 -2.51 18.20
CA GLY A 162 -5.39 -3.76 17.99
C GLY A 162 -4.16 -3.53 17.13
N ALA A 163 -4.34 -3.42 15.81
CA ALA A 163 -3.24 -3.28 14.87
C ALA A 163 -2.46 -1.95 15.00
N SER A 164 -3.15 -0.84 15.28
CA SER A 164 -2.50 0.47 15.50
C SER A 164 -1.60 0.52 16.74
N ALA A 165 -1.80 -0.41 17.69
CA ALA A 165 -0.99 -0.53 18.90
C ALA A 165 0.38 -1.16 18.61
N LEU A 166 0.51 -1.95 17.54
CA LEU A 166 1.76 -2.61 17.15
C LEU A 166 2.73 -1.66 16.44
N ILE A 167 2.20 -0.61 15.79
CA ILE A 167 2.99 0.29 14.93
C ILE A 167 4.08 1.04 15.71
N ILE A 168 3.78 1.53 16.92
CA ILE A 168 4.76 2.32 17.70
C ILE A 168 5.83 1.44 18.34
N PRO A 169 5.49 0.33 19.03
CA PRO A 169 6.50 -0.61 19.50
C PRO A 169 7.39 -1.11 18.36
N TRP A 170 6.81 -1.45 17.20
CA TRP A 170 7.59 -1.87 16.02
C TRP A 170 8.62 -0.81 15.62
N LEU A 171 8.17 0.42 15.41
CA LEU A 171 9.04 1.51 14.98
C LEU A 171 10.09 1.87 16.04
N ALA A 172 9.71 1.85 17.32
CA ALA A 172 10.62 2.10 18.43
C ALA A 172 11.72 1.03 18.49
N CYS A 173 11.36 -0.25 18.45
CA CYS A 173 12.33 -1.35 18.39
C CYS A 173 13.23 -1.24 17.16
N LEU A 174 12.67 -0.92 16.00
CA LEU A 174 13.44 -0.74 14.76
C LEU A 174 14.44 0.42 14.87
N ALA A 175 14.01 1.58 15.36
CA ALA A 175 14.84 2.78 15.44
C ALA A 175 15.92 2.65 16.52
N ILE A 176 15.55 2.18 17.71
CA ILE A 176 16.50 1.98 18.82
C ILE A 176 17.48 0.86 18.47
N GLY A 177 17.00 -0.28 17.97
CA GLY A 177 17.86 -1.40 17.56
C GLY A 177 18.89 -0.99 16.50
N ASN A 178 18.46 -0.29 15.45
CA ASN A 178 19.40 0.24 14.43
C ASN A 178 20.41 1.22 15.03
N THR A 179 19.99 2.07 15.98
CA THR A 179 20.89 3.03 16.63
C THR A 179 21.93 2.31 17.47
N VAL A 180 21.52 1.33 18.28
CA VAL A 180 22.40 0.53 19.13
C VAL A 180 23.44 -0.23 18.28
N VAL A 181 23.00 -0.91 17.22
CA VAL A 181 23.92 -1.62 16.31
C VAL A 181 24.92 -0.67 15.65
N ARG A 182 24.48 0.54 15.25
CA ARG A 182 25.40 1.55 14.68
C ARG A 182 26.40 2.07 15.69
N LEU A 183 25.99 2.26 16.94
CA LEU A 183 26.87 2.71 18.02
C LEU A 183 27.88 1.63 18.41
N ALA A 184 27.51 0.35 18.35
CA ALA A 184 28.42 -0.77 18.59
C ALA A 184 29.61 -0.78 17.62
N ALA A 185 29.41 -0.30 16.39
CA ALA A 185 30.46 -0.22 15.37
C ALA A 185 31.33 1.06 15.46
N MET A 186 31.11 1.93 16.45
CA MET A 186 31.90 3.16 16.62
C MET A 186 33.08 2.95 17.57
N GLY A 187 34.08 3.82 17.46
CA GLY A 187 35.15 3.92 18.47
C GLY A 187 36.20 2.82 18.41
N GLU A 188 36.46 2.28 17.21
CA GLU A 188 37.59 1.37 17.00
C GLU A 188 38.90 2.02 17.50
N PRO A 189 39.67 1.34 18.37
CA PRO A 189 40.89 1.89 18.94
C PRO A 189 41.98 2.06 17.87
N ALA A 190 42.88 3.02 18.06
CA ALA A 190 43.99 3.20 17.14
C ALA A 190 44.96 2.02 17.21
N GLU A 191 45.63 1.68 16.09
CA GLU A 191 46.63 0.59 16.05
C GLU A 191 47.70 0.73 17.16
N SER A 192 48.04 1.97 17.54
CA SER A 192 49.00 2.28 18.60
C SER A 192 48.57 1.82 20.00
N GLU A 193 47.28 1.58 20.24
CA GLU A 193 46.74 1.11 21.52
C GLU A 193 46.95 -0.39 21.73
N GLY A 194 47.30 -1.12 20.66
CA GLY A 194 47.71 -2.52 20.70
C GLY A 194 46.56 -3.53 20.71
N LEU A 195 46.93 -4.81 20.64
CA LEU A 195 45.99 -5.93 20.48
C LEU A 195 44.99 -6.05 21.65
N GLY A 196 45.40 -5.77 22.89
CA GLY A 196 44.52 -5.88 24.05
C GLY A 196 43.33 -4.92 23.97
N ALA A 197 43.59 -3.65 23.67
CA ALA A 197 42.54 -2.64 23.50
C ALA A 197 41.59 -3.00 22.34
N TYR A 198 42.13 -3.53 21.24
CA TYR A 198 41.34 -4.01 20.11
C TYR A 198 40.42 -5.18 20.50
N LEU A 199 40.91 -6.16 21.25
CA LEU A 199 40.10 -7.30 21.72
C LEU A 199 38.99 -6.85 22.68
N ASP A 200 39.31 -5.98 23.63
CA ASP A 200 38.32 -5.41 24.56
C ASP A 200 37.23 -4.63 23.82
N TRP A 201 37.61 -3.88 22.78
CA TRP A 201 36.67 -3.19 21.91
C TRP A 201 35.76 -4.19 21.18
N ILE A 202 36.30 -5.25 20.54
CA ILE A 202 35.46 -6.27 19.88
C ILE A 202 34.49 -6.91 20.87
N VAL A 203 34.95 -7.31 22.06
CA VAL A 203 34.08 -7.94 23.08
C VAL A 203 32.95 -6.99 23.47
N THR A 204 33.27 -5.72 23.71
CA THR A 204 32.28 -4.71 24.09
C THR A 204 31.31 -4.44 22.94
N SER A 205 31.80 -4.28 21.72
CA SER A 205 31.00 -4.08 20.51
C SER A 205 30.08 -5.27 20.25
N ASP A 206 30.54 -6.51 20.39
CA ASP A 206 29.72 -7.71 20.22
C ASP A 206 28.59 -7.79 21.24
N GLN A 207 28.86 -7.43 22.49
CA GLN A 207 27.84 -7.41 23.55
C GLN A 207 26.79 -6.32 23.30
N VAL A 208 27.20 -5.13 22.90
CA VAL A 208 26.29 -4.02 22.56
C VAL A 208 25.49 -4.35 21.30
N GLU A 209 26.13 -4.93 20.27
CA GLU A 209 25.46 -5.38 19.06
C GLU A 209 24.44 -6.47 19.37
N ALA A 210 24.79 -7.47 20.19
CA ALA A 210 23.87 -8.53 20.62
C ALA A 210 22.65 -7.98 21.36
N ALA A 211 22.80 -6.92 22.17
CA ALA A 211 21.65 -6.25 22.79
C ALA A 211 20.78 -5.53 21.72
N GLY A 212 21.41 -4.90 20.73
CA GLY A 212 20.74 -4.26 19.60
C GLY A 212 19.98 -5.26 18.71
N THR A 213 20.55 -6.43 18.44
CA THR A 213 19.92 -7.47 17.62
C THR A 213 18.67 -8.03 18.28
N VAL A 214 18.61 -8.11 19.62
CA VAL A 214 17.38 -8.49 20.34
C VAL A 214 16.23 -7.53 20.05
N LEU A 215 16.49 -6.21 20.03
CA LEU A 215 15.50 -5.21 19.63
C LEU A 215 15.10 -5.37 18.16
N MET A 216 16.05 -5.72 17.29
CA MET A 216 15.76 -5.96 15.87
C MET A 216 14.94 -7.24 15.65
N ILE A 217 15.14 -8.29 16.44
CA ILE A 217 14.32 -9.49 16.43
C ILE A 217 12.89 -9.14 16.87
N ALA A 218 12.75 -8.39 17.96
CA ALA A 218 11.45 -7.89 18.41
C ALA A 218 10.77 -7.03 17.33
N ALA A 219 11.52 -6.15 16.66
CA ALA A 219 11.01 -5.37 15.54
C ALA A 219 10.53 -6.25 14.38
N ALA A 220 11.26 -7.30 13.99
CA ALA A 220 10.85 -8.22 12.93
C ALA A 220 9.56 -8.97 13.29
N VAL A 221 9.43 -9.47 14.52
CA VAL A 221 8.22 -10.15 15.01
C VAL A 221 7.03 -9.18 15.07
N LEU A 222 7.24 -7.98 15.60
CA LEU A 222 6.20 -6.95 15.64
C LEU A 222 5.77 -6.53 14.23
N ALA A 223 6.71 -6.40 13.29
CA ALA A 223 6.41 -6.09 11.88
C ALA A 223 5.55 -7.19 11.24
N LEU A 224 5.90 -8.46 11.47
CA LEU A 224 5.14 -9.61 11.00
C LEU A 224 3.70 -9.59 11.53
N CYS A 225 3.54 -9.45 12.85
CA CYS A 225 2.23 -9.37 13.48
C CYS A 225 1.44 -8.17 12.94
N MET A 226 2.07 -7.00 12.88
CA MET A 226 1.48 -5.77 12.38
C MET A 226 0.97 -5.92 10.94
N VAL A 227 1.80 -6.42 10.02
CA VAL A 227 1.41 -6.60 8.60
C VAL A 227 0.25 -7.57 8.47
N ARG A 228 0.26 -8.69 9.22
CA ARG A 228 -0.85 -9.65 9.21
C ARG A 228 -2.13 -9.04 9.72
N THR A 229 -2.10 -8.40 10.89
CA THR A 229 -3.30 -7.80 11.49
C THR A 229 -3.85 -6.67 10.61
N LEU A 230 -3.01 -5.76 10.13
CA LEU A 230 -3.44 -4.64 9.27
C LEU A 230 -4.03 -5.12 7.94
N THR A 231 -3.43 -6.17 7.34
CA THR A 231 -3.94 -6.73 6.09
C THR A 231 -5.28 -7.43 6.31
N GLN A 232 -5.40 -8.25 7.36
CA GLN A 232 -6.64 -8.96 7.68
C GLN A 232 -7.80 -7.99 7.94
N GLN A 233 -7.54 -6.93 8.72
CA GLN A 233 -8.52 -5.89 9.00
C GLN A 233 -8.99 -5.19 7.71
N GLN A 234 -8.04 -4.79 6.86
CA GLN A 234 -8.39 -4.10 5.61
C GLN A 234 -9.15 -5.01 4.64
N GLU A 235 -8.78 -6.28 4.50
CA GLU A 235 -9.50 -7.21 3.60
C GLU A 235 -10.92 -7.53 4.08
N GLN A 236 -11.21 -7.48 5.38
CA GLN A 236 -12.58 -7.59 5.90
C GLN A 236 -13.47 -6.41 5.47
N GLN A 237 -12.89 -5.25 5.20
CA GLN A 237 -13.60 -4.06 4.69
C GLN A 237 -13.65 -4.00 3.17
N ARG A 238 -13.15 -5.02 2.47
CA ARG A 238 -13.15 -5.04 1.01
C ARG A 238 -14.58 -4.83 0.50
N PRO A 239 -14.84 -3.80 -0.32
CA PRO A 239 -16.14 -3.63 -0.95
C PRO A 239 -16.46 -4.89 -1.75
N VAL A 240 -17.59 -5.54 -1.43
CA VAL A 240 -18.12 -6.61 -2.27
C VAL A 240 -18.41 -5.97 -3.62
N ALA A 241 -17.79 -6.48 -4.68
CA ALA A 241 -18.10 -6.03 -6.03
C ALA A 241 -19.61 -6.17 -6.19
N ALA A 242 -20.31 -5.06 -6.48
CA ALA A 242 -21.71 -5.12 -6.84
C ALA A 242 -21.84 -6.21 -7.90
N THR A 243 -22.58 -7.28 -7.60
CA THR A 243 -22.86 -8.35 -8.53
C THR A 243 -23.27 -7.68 -9.83
N PRO A 244 -22.63 -7.96 -10.98
CA PRO A 244 -23.07 -7.40 -12.23
C PRO A 244 -24.52 -7.81 -12.39
N TRP A 245 -25.40 -6.83 -12.19
CA TRP A 245 -26.82 -6.82 -12.46
C TRP A 245 -27.37 -8.22 -12.78
N SER A 246 -27.96 -8.90 -11.78
CA SER A 246 -29.03 -9.84 -12.12
C SER A 246 -30.06 -8.97 -12.82
N SER A 247 -30.04 -8.99 -14.16
CA SER A 247 -31.04 -8.32 -14.97
C SER A 247 -32.39 -8.64 -14.38
N PRO A 248 -33.21 -7.64 -13.98
CA PRO A 248 -34.61 -7.87 -13.72
C PRO A 248 -35.09 -8.64 -14.93
N GLU A 249 -35.52 -9.87 -14.71
CA GLU A 249 -36.10 -10.70 -15.75
C GLU A 249 -37.07 -9.80 -16.52
N SER A 250 -36.75 -9.57 -17.80
CA SER A 250 -37.61 -8.74 -18.62
C SER A 250 -38.99 -9.41 -18.60
N PRO A 251 -40.07 -8.73 -18.18
CA PRO A 251 -41.39 -9.36 -18.04
C PRO A 251 -41.97 -9.90 -19.36
N TRP A 252 -41.26 -9.73 -20.46
CA TRP A 252 -41.68 -10.02 -21.83
C TRP A 252 -41.25 -11.40 -22.33
N GLN A 253 -40.71 -12.30 -21.50
CA GLN A 253 -40.44 -13.70 -21.88
C GLN A 253 -41.69 -14.61 -21.86
N GLY A 254 -42.85 -14.07 -22.22
CA GLY A 254 -44.13 -14.79 -22.23
C GLY A 254 -45.00 -14.54 -23.46
N ALA A 255 -44.43 -14.11 -24.59
CA ALA A 255 -45.18 -14.02 -25.84
C ALA A 255 -45.30 -15.41 -26.51
N PRO A 256 -46.51 -15.95 -26.73
CA PRO A 256 -46.67 -17.21 -27.44
C PRO A 256 -46.26 -17.03 -28.90
N THR A 257 -45.22 -17.74 -29.31
CA THR A 257 -44.80 -17.88 -30.71
C THR A 257 -45.90 -18.61 -31.48
N GLY A 258 -46.79 -17.84 -32.10
CA GLY A 258 -47.86 -18.33 -32.97
C GLY A 258 -48.00 -17.42 -34.18
N TYR A 259 -46.95 -17.30 -34.99
CA TYR A 259 -47.06 -16.73 -36.34
C TYR A 259 -46.64 -17.78 -37.36
N GLY A 260 -47.57 -18.02 -38.28
CA GLY A 260 -47.53 -19.06 -39.29
C GLY A 260 -46.36 -18.92 -40.27
N GLN A 261 -45.99 -20.09 -40.77
CA GLN A 261 -45.07 -20.34 -41.87
C GLN A 261 -45.30 -19.39 -43.07
N PRO A 262 -44.25 -18.88 -43.73
CA PRO A 262 -44.39 -18.12 -44.97
C PRO A 262 -44.68 -19.06 -46.15
N LEU A 263 -45.81 -18.85 -46.83
CA LEU A 263 -46.08 -19.47 -48.12
C LEU A 263 -45.20 -18.82 -49.20
N ALA A 264 -44.36 -19.64 -49.83
CA ALA A 264 -43.58 -19.28 -51.01
C ALA A 264 -44.49 -19.01 -52.21
N TYR A 265 -44.32 -17.86 -52.88
CA TYR A 265 -44.89 -17.62 -54.21
C TYR A 265 -43.78 -17.49 -55.25
N PRO A 266 -43.84 -18.25 -56.36
CA PRO A 266 -42.91 -18.13 -57.48
C PRO A 266 -43.39 -17.07 -58.49
N TRP A 267 -42.52 -16.10 -58.78
CA TRP A 267 -42.43 -15.19 -59.95
C TRP A 267 -43.70 -14.84 -60.77
N GLY A 268 -44.06 -13.55 -60.78
CA GLY A 268 -44.95 -12.89 -61.76
C GLY A 268 -44.83 -11.35 -61.70
N PRO A 269 -45.04 -10.60 -62.81
CA PRO A 269 -44.78 -9.15 -62.88
C PRO A 269 -45.86 -8.30 -62.17
N PRO A 270 -45.54 -7.05 -61.76
CA PRO A 270 -46.43 -6.25 -60.92
C PRO A 270 -47.63 -5.69 -61.70
N PRO A 271 -48.87 -5.75 -61.17
CA PRO A 271 -50.00 -5.02 -61.73
C PRO A 271 -49.98 -3.54 -61.34
N ALA A 272 -50.53 -2.74 -62.24
CA ALA A 272 -50.53 -1.28 -62.27
C ALA A 272 -51.23 -0.58 -61.10
N GLN A 273 -50.79 0.67 -60.88
CA GLN A 273 -51.34 1.65 -59.96
C GLN A 273 -52.85 1.86 -60.18
N GLN A 274 -53.63 1.79 -59.10
CA GLN A 274 -54.98 2.36 -59.04
C GLN A 274 -55.05 3.43 -57.94
N HIS A 275 -55.56 4.59 -58.36
CA HIS A 275 -55.83 5.78 -57.55
C HIS A 275 -57.10 5.63 -56.70
N GLY A 276 -57.15 6.37 -55.58
CA GLY A 276 -58.34 6.61 -54.74
C GLY A 276 -58.16 6.05 -53.32
N HIS A 277 -58.34 6.76 -52.20
CA HIS A 277 -59.02 8.02 -51.91
C HIS A 277 -58.31 8.75 -50.76
N GLN A 278 -58.37 10.08 -50.78
CA GLN A 278 -58.03 10.96 -49.66
C GLN A 278 -59.03 10.79 -48.51
N GLN A 279 -58.56 10.72 -47.26
CA GLN A 279 -59.27 11.27 -46.11
C GLN A 279 -58.27 11.92 -45.14
N GLN A 280 -58.66 13.12 -44.72
CA GLN A 280 -57.87 14.14 -44.04
C GLN A 280 -57.85 13.94 -42.51
N GLY A 281 -56.69 14.19 -41.90
CA GLY A 281 -56.47 14.90 -40.63
C GLY A 281 -57.04 14.35 -39.31
N GLN A 282 -56.14 14.09 -38.34
CA GLN A 282 -56.26 14.67 -36.99
C GLN A 282 -54.87 14.92 -36.36
N PRO A 283 -54.67 16.00 -35.55
CA PRO A 283 -53.37 16.39 -35.00
C PRO A 283 -53.05 15.72 -33.65
N TRP A 284 -51.76 15.69 -33.34
CA TRP A 284 -51.16 15.18 -32.10
C TRP A 284 -51.73 15.80 -30.81
N PRO A 285 -51.93 15.03 -29.73
CA PRO A 285 -52.34 15.55 -28.43
C PRO A 285 -51.20 16.31 -27.72
N ALA A 286 -51.54 17.45 -27.12
CA ALA A 286 -50.63 18.32 -26.35
C ALA A 286 -50.31 17.75 -24.96
N PRO A 287 -49.13 18.07 -24.38
CA PRO A 287 -48.75 17.64 -23.03
C PRO A 287 -49.48 18.43 -21.92
N PRO A 288 -49.81 17.81 -20.78
CA PRO A 288 -50.49 18.47 -19.67
C PRO A 288 -49.59 19.48 -18.94
N SER A 289 -50.11 20.68 -18.73
CA SER A 289 -49.51 21.76 -17.96
C SER A 289 -50.09 21.79 -16.54
N ASP A 290 -49.39 21.21 -15.57
CA ASP A 290 -49.63 21.47 -14.15
C ASP A 290 -48.32 21.91 -13.48
N GLN A 291 -48.13 23.23 -13.42
CA GLN A 291 -47.15 23.88 -12.56
C GLN A 291 -47.91 24.48 -11.37
N THR A 292 -47.74 23.90 -10.18
CA THR A 292 -48.07 24.56 -8.91
C THR A 292 -46.76 24.98 -8.23
N PRO A 293 -46.55 26.27 -7.91
CA PRO A 293 -45.36 26.70 -7.18
C PRO A 293 -45.48 26.39 -5.67
N PRO A 294 -44.36 26.06 -4.99
CA PRO A 294 -44.37 25.73 -3.56
C PRO A 294 -44.50 26.96 -2.64
N PRO A 295 -45.08 26.81 -1.44
CA PRO A 295 -45.31 27.91 -0.49
C PRO A 295 -44.01 28.39 0.21
N PRO A 296 -43.96 29.66 0.66
CA PRO A 296 -42.77 30.24 1.29
C PRO A 296 -42.53 29.74 2.73
N LEU A 297 -41.25 29.62 3.10
CA LEU A 297 -40.79 29.17 4.42
C LEU A 297 -41.00 30.22 5.53
N PRO A 298 -41.28 29.80 6.78
CA PRO A 298 -41.42 30.71 7.92
C PRO A 298 -40.06 31.28 8.40
N ARG A 299 -40.07 32.51 8.92
CA ARG A 299 -38.96 33.14 9.63
C ARG A 299 -38.85 32.64 11.07
#